data_AF-A0A950LL60-F1
#
_entry.id   AF-A0A950LL60-F1
#
_cell.length_a   1.000
_cell.length_b   1.000
_cell.length_c   1.000
_cell.angle_alpha   90.00
_cell.angle_beta   90.00
_cell.angle_gamma   90.00
#
_symmetry.space_group_name_H-M   'P 1'
#
loop_
_entity.id
_entity.type
_entity.pdbx_description
1 polymer ?
#
loop_
_entity_poly.entity_id
_entity_poly.type
_entity_poly.pdbx_seq_one_letter_code
_entity_poly.pdbx_strand_id
1 'polypeptide(L)'
;MTIFTFALGVLFVAAGLGGLAASVNLLPTEIGLLYAGCGALAICAGGVMAAIGALIHQLGAVKAAIERAQPREAWQIAAAPPLADVAPREPELSPAFEESGAPPVLAPEPRVAAAKDFEESHAEAGGPVEAEPEPEPAQEEDAVNVNRAGRLPTMSEIEHAIAEPEPAPTLVGRYSAGGSNYMIFSDGS
;
A
#
# COMPACT_ATOMS: atom_id res chain seq x y z
N MET A 1 16.64 15.33 -5.14
CA MET A 1 15.84 14.08 -5.17
C MET A 1 14.58 14.19 -6.00
N THR A 2 13.81 15.28 -5.91
CA THR A 2 12.56 15.49 -6.69
C THR A 2 12.75 15.44 -8.21
N ILE A 3 13.84 16.03 -8.71
CA ILE A 3 14.18 15.99 -10.14
C ILE A 3 14.41 14.55 -10.60
N PHE A 4 15.06 13.73 -9.78
CA PHE A 4 15.31 12.32 -10.10
C PHE A 4 14.00 11.50 -10.10
N THR A 5 13.11 11.68 -9.13
CA THR A 5 11.83 10.96 -9.09
C THR A 5 10.92 11.35 -10.26
N PHE A 6 10.90 12.63 -10.62
CA PHE A 6 10.17 13.11 -11.80
C PHE A 6 10.76 12.55 -13.10
N ALA A 7 12.08 12.63 -13.28
CA ALA A 7 12.76 12.10 -14.47
C ALA A 7 12.56 10.58 -14.62
N LEU A 8 12.61 9.84 -13.51
CA LEU A 8 12.33 8.40 -13.50
C LEU A 8 10.87 8.10 -13.87
N GLY A 9 9.92 8.93 -13.40
CA GLY A 9 8.51 8.84 -13.80
C GLY A 9 8.33 9.05 -15.31
N VAL A 10 8.94 10.10 -15.87
CA VAL A 10 8.92 10.37 -17.32
C VAL A 10 9.55 9.22 -18.12
N LEU A 11 10.67 8.68 -17.64
CA LEU A 11 11.33 7.53 -18.26
C LEU A 11 10.42 6.30 -18.29
N PHE A 12 9.71 6.01 -17.20
CA PHE A 12 8.74 4.91 -17.13
C PHE A 12 7.57 5.09 -18.12
N VAL A 13 7.05 6.32 -18.25
CA VAL A 13 6.00 6.62 -19.23
C VAL A 13 6.53 6.42 -20.66
N ALA A 14 7.74 6.89 -20.96
CA ALA A 14 8.35 6.71 -22.28
C ALA A 14 8.58 5.22 -22.60
N ALA A 15 9.09 4.45 -21.64
CA ALA A 15 9.29 3.01 -21.78
C ALA A 15 7.95 2.28 -21.99
N GLY A 16 6.91 2.64 -21.23
CA GLY A 16 5.58 2.05 -21.37
C GLY A 16 4.91 2.37 -22.71
N LEU A 17 5.06 3.60 -23.22
CA LEU A 17 4.61 3.98 -24.56
C LEU A 17 5.35 3.20 -25.65
N GLY A 18 6.67 2.97 -25.49
CA GLY A 18 7.44 2.12 -26.38
C GLY A 18 6.95 0.66 -26.39
N GLY A 19 6.63 0.11 -25.21
CA GLY A 19 6.05 -1.23 -25.07
C GLY A 19 4.69 -1.36 -25.76
N LEU A 20 3.81 -0.37 -25.60
CA LEU A 20 2.52 -0.32 -26.30
C LEU A 20 2.68 -0.17 -27.81
N ALA A 21 3.63 0.64 -28.28
CA ALA A 21 3.89 0.77 -29.71
C ALA A 21 4.37 -0.56 -30.31
N ALA A 22 5.24 -1.29 -29.60
CA ALA A 22 5.67 -2.62 -30.00
C ALA A 22 4.51 -3.63 -29.98
N SER A 23 3.59 -3.53 -29.00
CA SER A 23 2.47 -4.45 -28.89
C SER A 23 1.46 -4.34 -30.04
N VAL A 24 1.34 -3.19 -30.72
CA VAL A 24 0.38 -3.00 -31.83
C VAL A 24 0.56 -4.07 -32.93
N ASN A 25 1.80 -4.40 -33.27
CA ASN A 25 2.09 -5.41 -34.30
C ASN A 25 1.98 -6.86 -33.78
N LEU A 26 1.94 -7.05 -32.46
CA LEU A 26 1.92 -8.34 -31.79
C LEU A 26 0.55 -8.65 -31.17
N LEU A 27 -0.40 -7.73 -31.24
CA LEU A 27 -1.73 -7.82 -30.62
C LEU A 27 -2.50 -9.13 -30.85
N PRO A 28 -2.42 -9.80 -32.03
CA PRO A 28 -3.11 -11.08 -32.21
C PRO A 28 -2.41 -12.26 -31.51
N THR A 29 -1.25 -12.03 -30.88
CA THR A 29 -0.48 -13.04 -30.14
C THR A 29 -0.53 -12.79 -28.64
N GLU A 30 -0.41 -13.84 -27.83
CA GLU A 30 -0.32 -13.74 -26.36
C GLU A 30 0.84 -12.85 -25.90
N ILE A 31 1.95 -12.86 -26.66
CA ILE A 31 3.12 -12.01 -26.41
C ILE A 31 2.76 -10.52 -26.56
N GLY A 32 1.88 -10.17 -27.51
CA GLY A 32 1.39 -8.81 -27.68
C GLY A 32 0.56 -8.33 -26.49
N LEU A 33 -0.31 -9.19 -25.97
CA LEU A 33 -1.08 -8.93 -24.75
C LEU A 33 -0.17 -8.69 -23.55
N LEU A 34 0.89 -9.49 -23.39
CA LEU A 34 1.88 -9.31 -22.33
C LEU A 34 2.60 -7.96 -22.44
N TYR A 35 3.04 -7.59 -23.65
CA TYR A 35 3.69 -6.29 -23.89
C TYR A 35 2.75 -5.11 -23.65
N ALA A 36 1.49 -5.22 -24.07
CA ALA A 36 0.47 -4.20 -23.83
C ALA A 36 0.20 -4.02 -22.33
N GLY A 37 0.07 -5.13 -21.58
CA GLY A 37 -0.14 -5.12 -20.14
C GLY A 37 1.05 -4.51 -19.38
N CYS A 38 2.28 -4.93 -19.70
CA CYS A 38 3.50 -4.36 -19.14
C CYS A 38 3.63 -2.86 -19.48
N GLY A 39 3.30 -2.47 -20.71
CA GLY A 39 3.32 -1.08 -21.14
C GLY A 39 2.33 -0.21 -20.37
N ALA A 40 1.09 -0.68 -20.22
CA ALA A 40 0.06 0.02 -19.44
C ALA A 40 0.46 0.18 -17.96
N LEU A 41 0.98 -0.89 -17.34
CA LEU A 41 1.49 -0.85 -15.96
C LEU A 41 2.64 0.15 -15.81
N ALA A 42 3.58 0.17 -16.75
CA ALA A 42 4.69 1.11 -16.75
C ALA A 42 4.22 2.58 -16.87
N ILE A 43 3.21 2.85 -17.71
CA ILE A 43 2.61 4.19 -17.83
C ILE A 43 1.92 4.60 -16.52
N CYS A 44 1.13 3.71 -15.91
CA CYS A 44 0.47 3.99 -14.64
C CYS A 44 1.50 4.30 -13.54
N ALA A 45 2.52 3.45 -13.39
CA ALA A 45 3.58 3.64 -12.40
C ALA A 45 4.37 4.94 -12.66
N GLY A 46 4.72 5.21 -13.92
CA GLY A 46 5.41 6.42 -14.33
C GLY A 46 4.60 7.70 -14.06
N GLY A 47 3.30 7.66 -14.36
CA GLY A 47 2.37 8.75 -14.08
C GLY A 47 2.25 9.06 -12.59
N VAL A 48 2.11 8.03 -11.74
CA VAL A 48 2.09 8.18 -10.28
C VAL A 48 3.39 8.79 -9.77
N MET A 49 4.55 8.32 -10.24
CA MET A 49 5.86 8.87 -9.83
C MET A 49 6.05 10.32 -10.29
N ALA A 50 5.63 10.67 -11.50
CA ALA A 50 5.67 12.04 -11.99
C ALA A 50 4.76 12.97 -11.17
N ALA A 51 3.55 12.50 -10.81
CA ALA A 51 2.62 13.24 -9.95
C ALA A 51 3.19 13.49 -8.55
N ILE A 52 3.80 12.47 -7.93
CA ILE A 52 4.49 12.61 -6.63
C ILE A 52 5.65 13.61 -6.75
N GLY A 53 6.47 13.51 -7.79
CA GLY A 53 7.57 14.45 -8.03
C GLY A 53 7.09 15.90 -8.15
N ALA A 54 6.00 16.13 -8.88
CA ALA A 54 5.37 17.44 -9.02
C ALA A 54 4.80 17.97 -7.70
N LEU A 55 4.15 17.11 -6.90
CA LEU A 55 3.61 17.48 -5.59
C LEU A 55 4.71 17.92 -4.62
N ILE A 56 5.83 17.19 -4.55
CA ILE A 56 6.96 17.58 -3.71
C ILE A 56 7.55 18.91 -4.20
N HIS A 57 7.61 19.13 -5.52
CA HIS A 57 8.06 20.40 -6.06
C HIS A 57 7.15 21.57 -5.66
N GLN A 58 5.82 21.39 -5.74
CA GLN A 58 4.85 22.40 -5.32
C GLN A 58 4.97 22.70 -3.82
N LEU A 59 5.09 21.68 -2.97
CA LEU A 59 5.31 21.86 -1.54
C LEU A 59 6.59 22.65 -1.24
N GLY A 60 7.67 22.37 -1.98
CA GLY A 60 8.91 23.14 -1.89
C GLY A 60 8.74 24.60 -2.31
N ALA A 61 7.98 24.87 -3.37
CA ALA A 61 7.70 26.21 -3.84
C ALA A 61 6.84 27.01 -2.84
N VAL A 62 5.82 26.38 -2.26
CA VAL A 62 4.97 26.98 -1.21
C VAL A 62 5.80 27.29 0.03
N LYS A 63 6.62 26.34 0.49
CA LYS A 63 7.52 26.56 1.64
C LYS A 63 8.48 27.74 1.38
N ALA A 64 9.10 27.79 0.20
CA ALA A 64 9.99 28.88 -0.18
C ALA A 64 9.25 30.23 -0.27
N ALA A 65 7.99 30.23 -0.71
CA ALA A 65 7.16 31.44 -0.73
C ALA A 65 6.83 31.92 0.69
N ILE A 66 6.49 31.00 1.61
CA ILE A 66 6.23 31.32 3.03
C ILE A 66 7.49 31.87 3.70
N GLU A 67 8.65 31.26 3.49
CA GLU A 67 9.93 31.74 4.04
C GLU A 67 10.32 33.13 3.54
N ARG A 68 10.02 33.46 2.28
CA ARG A 68 10.21 34.82 1.74
C ARG A 68 9.19 35.83 2.25
N ALA A 69 7.98 35.38 2.54
CA ALA A 69 6.90 36.23 3.02
C ALA A 69 6.98 36.51 4.53
N GLN A 70 7.71 35.70 5.31
CA GLN A 70 7.95 36.01 6.71
C GLN A 70 8.93 37.19 6.84
N PRO A 71 8.51 38.34 7.42
CA PRO A 71 9.43 39.42 7.71
C PRO A 71 10.43 38.91 8.75
N ARG A 72 11.71 38.85 8.35
CA ARG A 72 12.86 38.50 9.22
C ARG A 72 12.98 39.39 10.47
N GLU A 73 12.19 40.45 10.56
CA GLU A 73 12.26 41.47 11.61
C GLU A 73 11.60 41.05 12.93
N ALA A 74 10.68 40.07 12.94
CA ALA A 74 9.99 39.68 14.17
C ALA A 74 10.89 38.95 15.20
N TRP A 75 12.00 38.35 14.77
CA TRP A 75 12.91 37.62 15.66
C TRP A 75 14.08 38.47 16.17
N GLN A 76 14.30 39.68 15.64
CA GLN A 76 15.34 40.59 16.13
C GLN A 76 14.89 41.48 17.28
N ILE A 77 13.58 41.57 17.57
CA ILE A 77 13.06 42.43 18.65
C ILE A 77 13.09 41.71 20.02
N ALA A 78 13.32 40.40 20.06
CA ALA A 78 13.48 39.64 21.31
C ALA A 78 14.95 39.45 21.77
N ALA A 79 15.91 40.08 21.08
CA ALA A 79 17.22 40.33 21.68
C ALA A 79 17.12 41.54 22.61
N ALA A 80 16.41 41.34 23.73
CA ALA A 80 16.44 42.31 24.83
C ALA A 80 17.91 42.58 25.20
N PRO A 81 18.31 43.84 25.41
CA PRO A 81 19.65 44.14 25.92
C PRO A 81 19.86 43.32 27.21
N PRO A 82 21.07 42.78 27.47
CA PRO A 82 21.33 42.12 28.73
C PRO A 82 21.01 43.12 29.83
N LEU A 83 19.99 42.83 30.64
CA LEU A 83 19.77 43.54 31.89
C LEU A 83 21.01 43.29 32.75
N ALA A 84 21.95 44.22 32.70
CA ALA A 84 22.88 44.43 33.79
C ALA A 84 22.06 44.77 35.03
N ASP A 85 22.33 44.06 36.12
CA ASP A 85 21.82 44.27 37.47
C ASP A 85 20.31 44.08 37.70
N VAL A 86 19.90 42.81 37.75
CA VAL A 86 18.85 42.40 38.71
C VAL A 86 19.52 41.53 39.75
N ALA A 87 19.65 42.09 40.96
CA ALA A 87 20.17 41.40 42.13
C ALA A 87 19.42 40.09 42.40
N PRO A 88 20.09 39.04 42.94
CA PRO A 88 19.44 37.78 43.26
C PRO A 88 18.38 38.01 44.34
N ARG A 89 17.11 37.86 43.99
CA ARG A 89 16.05 37.68 45.00
C ARG A 89 16.07 36.22 45.42
N GLU A 90 16.26 36.02 46.72
CA GLU A 90 16.23 34.72 47.39
C GLU A 90 14.88 34.02 47.12
N PRO A 91 14.89 32.70 46.86
CA PRO A 91 13.68 31.93 46.69
C PRO A 91 13.03 31.68 48.06
N GLU A 92 11.89 32.31 48.32
CA GLU A 92 11.02 31.91 49.43
C GLU A 92 10.42 30.53 49.12
N LEU A 93 10.88 29.53 49.86
CA LEU A 93 10.22 28.25 50.03
C LEU A 93 8.85 28.47 50.69
N SER A 94 7.78 28.00 50.04
CA SER A 94 6.52 27.67 50.70
C SER A 94 6.18 26.20 50.40
N PRO A 95 6.03 25.35 51.44
CA PRO A 95 5.71 23.95 51.26
C PRO A 95 4.19 23.67 51.30
N ALA A 96 3.84 22.56 50.65
CA ALA A 96 2.72 21.65 50.93
C ALA A 96 1.27 22.13 50.63
N PHE A 97 0.54 21.36 49.80
CA PHE A 97 -0.48 20.41 50.29
C PHE A 97 -1.08 19.53 49.18
N GLU A 98 -1.21 18.24 49.52
CA GLU A 98 -2.23 17.21 49.18
C GLU A 98 -2.82 17.13 47.75
N GLU A 99 -2.71 15.99 47.04
CA GLU A 99 -3.37 14.70 47.29
C GLU A 99 -4.90 14.77 47.28
N SER A 100 -5.53 14.39 46.15
CA SER A 100 -6.82 13.67 46.20
C SER A 100 -7.15 13.06 44.83
N GLY A 101 -7.51 11.78 44.85
CA GLY A 101 -7.70 10.97 43.66
C GLY A 101 -9.09 11.04 43.04
N ALA A 102 -9.18 10.50 41.82
CA ALA A 102 -10.39 9.92 41.25
C ALA A 102 -10.00 9.01 40.06
N PRO A 103 -10.39 7.72 40.04
CA PRO A 103 -10.21 6.83 38.90
C PRO A 103 -11.50 6.75 38.04
N PRO A 104 -11.58 5.86 37.04
CA PRO A 104 -11.65 6.14 35.62
C PRO A 104 -13.08 6.32 35.06
N VAL A 105 -13.21 7.04 33.95
CA VAL A 105 -14.47 7.15 33.19
C VAL A 105 -14.70 5.89 32.35
N LEU A 106 -15.84 5.24 32.59
CA LEU A 106 -16.41 4.12 31.85
C LEU A 106 -16.94 4.56 30.46
N ALA A 107 -16.51 3.83 29.42
CA ALA A 107 -17.22 3.35 28.20
C ALA A 107 -17.91 4.39 27.26
N PRO A 108 -18.01 4.15 25.93
CA PRO A 108 -18.81 3.05 25.39
C PRO A 108 -18.26 2.31 24.14
N GLU A 109 -18.92 1.20 23.88
CA GLU A 109 -18.76 0.16 22.84
C GLU A 109 -18.72 0.68 21.38
N PRO A 110 -17.96 0.02 20.47
CA PRO A 110 -18.18 0.16 19.05
C PRO A 110 -19.33 -0.74 18.57
N ARG A 111 -20.37 -0.08 18.07
CA ARG A 111 -21.52 -0.68 17.39
C ARG A 111 -21.10 -1.55 16.22
N VAL A 112 -21.71 -2.73 16.16
CA VAL A 112 -21.76 -3.63 15.01
C VAL A 112 -22.36 -2.88 13.81
N ALA A 113 -21.56 -2.68 12.76
CA ALA A 113 -22.06 -2.27 11.47
C ALA A 113 -22.19 -3.52 10.58
N ALA A 114 -23.42 -3.99 10.45
CA ALA A 114 -23.83 -4.87 9.38
C ALA A 114 -23.92 -4.08 8.06
N ALA A 115 -23.28 -4.61 7.02
CA ALA A 115 -23.46 -4.27 5.60
C ALA A 115 -22.38 -5.06 4.83
N LYS A 116 -22.62 -5.78 3.74
CA LYS A 116 -23.76 -5.88 2.83
C LYS A 116 -23.57 -7.14 2.01
N ASP A 117 -24.69 -7.69 1.60
CA ASP A 117 -24.85 -8.71 0.57
C ASP A 117 -24.07 -8.35 -0.69
N PHE A 118 -23.32 -9.32 -1.21
CA PHE A 118 -22.85 -9.32 -2.59
C PHE A 118 -23.57 -10.47 -3.30
N GLU A 119 -24.77 -10.14 -3.78
CA GLU A 119 -25.40 -10.79 -4.92
C GLU A 119 -24.56 -10.41 -6.14
N GLU A 120 -23.87 -11.37 -6.75
CA GLU A 120 -23.49 -11.24 -8.16
C GLU A 120 -23.92 -12.48 -8.93
N SER A 121 -24.95 -12.22 -9.72
CA SER A 121 -25.69 -13.10 -10.61
C SER A 121 -25.11 -13.07 -12.02
N HIS A 122 -25.27 -14.19 -12.75
CA HIS A 122 -25.18 -14.34 -14.21
C HIS A 122 -23.75 -14.32 -14.81
N ALA A 123 -23.39 -15.14 -15.81
CA ALA A 123 -24.23 -15.73 -16.84
C ALA A 123 -23.70 -17.11 -17.29
N GLU A 124 -24.64 -18.04 -17.38
CA GLU A 124 -24.61 -19.21 -18.24
C GLU A 124 -24.65 -18.76 -19.70
N ALA A 125 -23.71 -19.24 -20.52
CA ALA A 125 -23.82 -19.19 -21.98
C ALA A 125 -23.40 -20.56 -22.53
N GLY A 126 -24.37 -21.47 -22.58
CA GLY A 126 -24.29 -22.69 -23.36
C GLY A 126 -24.45 -22.38 -24.85
N GLY A 127 -23.59 -22.98 -25.66
CA GLY A 127 -23.73 -23.10 -27.10
C GLY A 127 -22.91 -24.30 -27.58
N PRO A 128 -23.51 -25.29 -28.28
CA PRO A 128 -22.83 -26.51 -28.67
C PRO A 128 -22.07 -26.32 -29.98
N VAL A 129 -20.87 -26.86 -30.08
CA VAL A 129 -20.23 -27.13 -31.38
C VAL A 129 -19.58 -28.51 -31.31
N GLU A 130 -20.30 -29.50 -31.82
CA GLU A 130 -19.74 -30.75 -32.32
C GLU A 130 -18.88 -30.44 -33.56
N ALA A 131 -17.61 -30.86 -33.53
CA ALA A 131 -16.91 -31.49 -34.66
C ALA A 131 -15.50 -31.92 -34.19
N GLU A 132 -15.34 -33.21 -33.94
CA GLU A 132 -14.03 -33.89 -33.92
C GLU A 132 -13.35 -33.75 -35.29
N PRO A 133 -12.00 -33.67 -35.32
CA PRO A 133 -11.27 -34.87 -35.70
C PRO A 133 -10.02 -35.17 -34.85
N GLU A 134 -9.67 -36.46 -34.91
CA GLU A 134 -8.61 -37.29 -34.31
C GLU A 134 -7.22 -36.69 -33.97
N PRO A 135 -6.46 -37.39 -33.08
CA PRO A 135 -5.33 -36.83 -32.33
C PRO A 135 -3.98 -36.98 -33.05
N GLU A 136 -3.20 -35.90 -33.09
CA GLU A 136 -1.75 -35.95 -33.28
C GLU A 136 -1.01 -35.90 -31.93
N PRO A 137 0.11 -36.62 -31.77
CA PRO A 137 0.76 -36.81 -30.48
C PRO A 137 1.32 -35.50 -29.93
N ALA A 138 0.90 -35.20 -28.70
CA ALA A 138 1.37 -34.10 -27.87
C ALA A 138 2.91 -34.09 -27.80
N GLN A 139 3.51 -33.00 -28.28
CA GLN A 139 4.79 -32.57 -27.77
C GLN A 139 4.49 -31.92 -26.42
N GLU A 140 4.85 -32.62 -25.34
CA GLU A 140 4.76 -32.15 -23.96
C GLU A 140 5.68 -30.92 -23.78
N GLU A 141 5.17 -29.74 -24.12
CA GLU A 141 5.58 -28.48 -23.49
C GLU A 141 4.76 -28.29 -22.23
N ASP A 142 5.24 -28.80 -21.10
CA ASP A 142 4.67 -28.56 -19.77
C ASP A 142 5.82 -28.38 -18.76
N ALA A 143 5.84 -27.45 -17.81
CA ALA A 143 4.86 -26.45 -17.42
C ALA A 143 5.57 -25.41 -16.53
N VAL A 144 5.36 -24.13 -16.81
CA VAL A 144 5.67 -23.02 -15.90
C VAL A 144 4.58 -22.97 -14.83
N ASN A 145 4.69 -23.80 -13.78
CA ASN A 145 4.29 -23.46 -12.41
C ASN A 145 4.70 -24.58 -11.44
N VAL A 146 5.99 -24.65 -11.11
CA VAL A 146 6.47 -25.54 -10.05
C VAL A 146 6.18 -24.85 -8.72
N ASN A 147 5.02 -25.16 -8.13
CA ASN A 147 4.79 -24.95 -6.70
C ASN A 147 5.99 -25.49 -5.92
N ARG A 148 6.35 -24.86 -4.79
CA ARG A 148 7.55 -25.18 -3.98
C ARG A 148 7.67 -26.67 -3.56
N ALA A 149 6.60 -27.46 -3.73
CA ALA A 149 6.51 -28.89 -3.48
C ALA A 149 6.73 -29.81 -4.72
N GLY A 150 7.01 -29.26 -5.91
CA GLY A 150 7.41 -30.04 -7.08
C GLY A 150 6.31 -30.89 -7.75
N ARG A 151 5.04 -30.68 -7.41
CA ARG A 151 3.91 -31.45 -7.96
C ARG A 151 2.69 -30.55 -8.16
N LEU A 152 1.99 -30.74 -9.29
CA LEU A 152 0.66 -30.18 -9.52
C LEU A 152 -0.36 -30.95 -8.66
N PRO A 153 -1.24 -30.28 -7.89
CA PRO A 153 -2.29 -30.95 -7.14
C PRO A 153 -3.13 -31.84 -8.06
N THR A 154 -3.48 -33.05 -7.61
CA THR A 154 -4.38 -33.91 -8.40
C THR A 154 -5.82 -33.41 -8.31
N MET A 155 -6.66 -33.76 -9.30
CA MET A 155 -8.10 -33.43 -9.25
C MET A 155 -8.76 -33.93 -7.96
N SER A 156 -8.35 -35.09 -7.43
CA SER A 156 -8.82 -35.60 -6.15
C SER A 156 -8.42 -34.75 -4.95
N GLU A 157 -7.22 -34.15 -4.97
CA GLU A 157 -6.75 -33.25 -3.90
C GLU A 157 -7.51 -31.92 -3.95
N ILE A 158 -7.82 -31.44 -5.16
CA ILE A 158 -8.64 -30.25 -5.39
C ILE A 158 -10.08 -30.50 -4.92
N GLU A 159 -10.70 -31.61 -5.31
CA GLU A 159 -12.04 -31.99 -4.88
C GLU A 159 -12.12 -32.15 -3.37
N HIS A 160 -11.10 -32.74 -2.74
CA HIS A 160 -11.04 -32.88 -1.29
C HIS A 160 -10.91 -31.53 -0.58
N ALA A 161 -10.07 -30.62 -1.07
CA ALA A 161 -9.93 -29.27 -0.51
C ALA A 161 -11.21 -28.43 -0.64
N ILE A 162 -12.03 -28.70 -1.66
CA ILE A 162 -13.35 -28.08 -1.84
C ILE A 162 -14.38 -28.72 -0.88
N ALA A 163 -14.32 -30.03 -0.69
CA ALA A 163 -15.25 -30.77 0.14
C ALA A 163 -15.04 -30.52 1.65
N GLU A 164 -13.79 -30.42 2.09
CA GLU A 164 -13.40 -30.11 3.47
C GLU A 164 -12.50 -28.87 3.50
N PRO A 165 -13.09 -27.66 3.50
CA PRO A 165 -12.29 -26.45 3.65
C PRO A 165 -11.66 -26.42 5.04
N GLU A 166 -10.33 -26.30 5.09
CA GLU A 166 -9.62 -26.08 6.35
C GLU A 166 -10.15 -24.79 7.02
N PRO A 167 -10.42 -24.82 8.34
CA PRO A 167 -10.95 -23.66 9.03
C PRO A 167 -9.93 -22.50 8.98
N ALA A 168 -10.43 -21.30 8.69
CA ALA A 168 -9.59 -20.11 8.66
C ALA A 168 -8.87 -19.92 10.02
N PRO A 169 -7.59 -19.52 10.00
CA PRO A 169 -6.82 -19.33 11.23
C PRO A 169 -7.49 -18.29 12.11
N THR A 170 -7.70 -18.64 13.38
CA THR A 170 -8.37 -17.75 14.34
C THR A 170 -7.34 -16.84 15.00
N LEU A 171 -7.60 -15.54 14.99
CA LEU A 171 -6.74 -14.58 15.68
C LEU A 171 -6.88 -14.75 17.20
N VAL A 172 -5.82 -15.22 17.85
CA VAL A 172 -5.77 -15.46 19.30
C VAL A 172 -5.35 -14.21 20.06
N GLY A 173 -4.46 -13.40 19.48
CA GLY A 173 -3.93 -12.23 20.18
C GLY A 173 -3.23 -11.23 19.28
N ARG A 174 -3.09 -10.02 19.81
CA ARG A 174 -2.30 -8.94 19.22
C ARG A 174 -1.31 -8.45 20.26
N TYR A 175 -0.05 -8.34 19.87
CA TYR A 175 1.02 -7.84 20.73
C TYR A 175 1.82 -6.77 19.99
N SER A 176 2.17 -5.69 20.69
CA SER A 176 2.97 -4.60 20.12
C SER A 176 4.24 -4.42 20.92
N ALA A 177 5.38 -4.44 20.24
CA ALA A 177 6.69 -4.22 20.84
C ALA A 177 7.64 -3.54 19.86
N GLY A 178 8.40 -2.57 20.36
CA GLY A 178 9.43 -1.88 19.56
C GLY A 178 8.90 -1.12 18.34
N GLY A 179 7.62 -0.73 18.33
CA GLY A 179 6.98 -0.07 17.17
C GLY A 179 6.43 -1.03 16.11
N SER A 180 6.54 -2.34 16.32
CA SER A 180 5.98 -3.37 15.45
C SER A 180 4.71 -3.97 16.05
N ASN A 181 3.81 -4.46 15.18
CA ASN A 181 2.58 -5.13 15.57
C ASN A 181 2.62 -6.59 15.12
N TYR A 182 2.42 -7.50 16.07
CA TYR A 182 2.39 -8.95 15.87
C TYR A 182 0.96 -9.46 16.06
N MET A 183 0.53 -10.36 15.18
CA MET A 183 -0.73 -11.10 15.27
C MET A 183 -0.39 -12.56 15.52
N ILE A 184 -1.06 -13.18 16.48
CA ILE A 184 -0.87 -14.60 16.82
C ILE A 184 -2.10 -15.35 16.36
N PHE A 185 -1.90 -16.33 15.48
CA PHE A 185 -2.97 -17.19 15.01
C PHE A 185 -2.98 -18.53 15.76
N SER A 186 -4.16 -19.15 15.85
CA SER A 186 -4.37 -20.40 16.61
C SER A 186 -3.64 -21.61 16.01
N ASP A 187 -3.22 -21.52 14.76
CA ASP A 187 -2.48 -22.54 14.01
C ASP A 187 -0.98 -22.54 14.32
N GLY A 188 -0.50 -21.59 15.13
CA GLY A 188 0.92 -21.47 15.50
C GLY A 188 1.76 -20.67 14.51
N SER A 189 1.13 -19.95 13.57
CA SER A 189 1.78 -19.01 12.65
C SER A 189 1.84 -17.56 13.13
#